data_AF-A0A961GK74-F1
#
_entry.id   AF-A0A961GK74-F1
#
_cell.length_a   1.000
_cell.length_b   1.000
_cell.length_c   1.000
_cell.angle_alpha   90.00
_cell.angle_beta   90.00
_cell.angle_gamma   90.00
#
_symmetry.space_group_name_H-M   'P 1'
#
loop_
_entity.id
_entity.type
_entity.pdbx_description
1 polymer ?
#
loop_
_entity_poly.entity_id
_entity_poly.type
_entity_poly.pdbx_seq_one_letter_code
_entity_poly.pdbx_strand_id
1 'polypeptide(L)'
;MSRHRPPSRWAAVWAMVVADVMRTTRDRTGLFFVVVLPVVIMVIIGATFGANSGSLPMAVVVADDSPQATELLDALVATGSVTVERYDDLDDARRDVRTGAKVGVLEIPSGFGAVLSGD
;
A
#
# COMPACT_ATOMS: atom_id res chain seq x y z
N MET A 1 65.07 -8.87 20.64
CA MET A 1 64.17 -8.34 21.68
C MET A 1 63.09 -7.51 21.00
N SER A 2 62.03 -8.16 20.52
CA SER A 2 61.00 -7.56 19.64
C SER A 2 59.84 -7.03 20.50
N ARG A 3 59.73 -5.71 20.64
CA ARG A 3 58.65 -5.06 21.40
C ARG A 3 57.32 -5.27 20.68
N HIS A 4 56.44 -6.09 21.25
CA HIS A 4 55.02 -6.11 20.90
C HIS A 4 54.40 -4.76 21.31
N ARG A 5 54.15 -3.87 20.33
CA ARG A 5 53.33 -2.68 20.57
C ARG A 5 51.89 -3.16 20.70
N PRO A 6 51.18 -2.85 21.81
CA PRO A 6 49.78 -3.22 21.92
C PRO A 6 49.00 -2.55 20.78
N PRO A 7 48.07 -3.26 20.13
CA PRO A 7 47.23 -2.66 19.11
C PRO A 7 46.49 -1.46 19.71
N SER A 8 46.24 -0.43 18.90
CA SER A 8 45.45 0.71 19.35
C SER A 8 44.09 0.20 19.87
N ARG A 9 43.57 0.81 20.94
CA ARG A 9 42.29 0.38 21.55
C ARG A 9 41.17 0.32 20.51
N TRP A 10 41.21 1.21 19.52
CA TRP A 10 40.33 1.23 18.35
C TRP A 10 40.50 0.02 17.43
N ALA A 11 41.73 -0.40 17.14
CA ALA A 11 41.99 -1.60 16.35
C ALA A 11 41.52 -2.89 17.05
N ALA A 12 41.64 -2.94 18.39
CA ALA A 12 41.12 -4.06 19.17
C ALA A 12 39.58 -4.13 19.14
N VAL A 13 38.89 -2.98 19.25
CA VAL A 13 37.42 -2.91 19.12
C VAL A 13 36.98 -3.33 17.72
N TRP A 14 37.64 -2.84 16.67
CA TRP A 14 37.34 -3.22 15.29
C TRP A 14 37.55 -4.73 15.04
N ALA A 15 38.63 -5.30 15.56
CA ALA A 15 38.88 -6.73 15.44
C ALA A 15 37.79 -7.56 16.12
N MET A 16 37.26 -7.10 17.26
CA MET A 16 36.18 -7.77 17.97
C MET A 16 34.87 -7.71 17.18
N VAL A 17 34.52 -6.54 16.63
CA VAL A 17 33.32 -6.38 15.78
C VAL A 17 33.41 -7.29 14.55
N VAL A 18 34.54 -7.31 13.85
CA VAL A 18 34.73 -8.15 12.66
C VAL A 18 34.61 -9.64 13.03
N ALA A 19 35.23 -10.06 14.14
CA ALA A 19 35.13 -11.44 14.61
C ALA A 19 33.69 -11.84 14.93
N ASP A 20 32.92 -10.94 15.53
CA ASP A 20 31.52 -11.19 15.91
C ASP A 20 30.59 -11.22 14.68
N VAL A 21 30.81 -10.34 13.70
CA VAL A 21 30.09 -10.36 12.41
C VAL A 21 30.43 -11.62 11.61
N MET A 22 31.70 -12.03 11.56
CA MET A 22 32.11 -13.29 10.92
C MET A 22 31.49 -14.52 11.60
N ARG A 23 31.30 -14.47 12.93
CA ARG A 23 30.65 -15.55 13.68
C ARG A 23 29.15 -15.58 13.41
N THR A 24 28.51 -14.42 13.41
CA THR A 24 27.07 -14.24 13.14
C THR A 24 26.71 -14.67 11.72
N THR A 25 27.52 -14.31 10.72
CA THR A 25 27.30 -14.74 9.32
C THR A 25 27.47 -16.24 9.09
N ARG A 26 28.18 -16.93 9.99
CA ARG A 26 28.35 -18.39 9.96
C ARG A 26 27.20 -19.13 10.64
N ASP A 27 26.43 -18.45 11.49
CA ASP A 27 25.14 -18.92 11.99
C ASP A 27 24.08 -18.70 10.90
N ARG A 28 23.96 -19.68 10.02
CA ARG A 28 23.01 -19.68 8.90
C ARG A 28 21.56 -19.55 9.38
N THR A 29 21.25 -20.08 10.56
CA THR A 29 19.90 -20.03 11.13
C THR A 29 19.61 -18.62 11.63
N GLY A 30 20.52 -18.01 12.38
CA GLY A 30 20.39 -16.61 12.83
C GLY A 30 20.29 -15.64 11.65
N LEU A 31 21.15 -15.81 10.64
CA LEU A 31 21.15 -14.97 9.43
C LEU A 31 19.84 -15.10 8.64
N PHE A 32 19.26 -16.31 8.58
CA PHE A 32 17.95 -16.52 7.99
C PHE A 32 16.88 -15.67 8.67
N PHE A 33 16.80 -15.66 10.01
CA PHE A 33 15.82 -14.82 10.70
C PHE A 33 16.10 -13.32 10.52
N VAL A 34 17.35 -12.87 10.54
CA VAL A 34 17.70 -11.45 10.38
C VAL A 34 17.37 -10.91 8.99
N VAL A 35 17.38 -11.74 7.94
CA VAL A 35 17.11 -11.31 6.56
C VAL A 35 15.71 -11.70 6.10
N VAL A 36 15.34 -12.96 6.27
CA VAL A 36 14.09 -13.51 5.71
C VAL A 36 12.87 -13.03 6.50
N LEU A 37 12.93 -12.97 7.84
CA LEU A 37 11.78 -12.52 8.63
C LEU A 37 11.38 -11.07 8.28
N PRO A 38 12.31 -10.08 8.22
CA PRO A 38 11.96 -8.74 7.77
C PRO A 38 11.41 -8.71 6.34
N VAL A 39 11.97 -9.49 5.41
CA VAL A 39 11.47 -9.55 4.03
C VAL A 39 10.06 -10.12 3.99
N VAL A 40 9.76 -11.17 4.75
CA VAL A 40 8.41 -11.75 4.85
C VAL A 40 7.43 -10.73 5.43
N ILE A 41 7.80 -10.03 6.50
CA ILE A 41 6.96 -8.96 7.08
C ILE A 41 6.76 -7.83 6.07
N MET A 42 7.81 -7.41 5.37
CA MET A 42 7.74 -6.38 4.32
C MET A 42 6.79 -6.80 3.20
N VAL A 43 6.84 -8.06 2.78
CA VAL A 43 5.93 -8.59 1.75
C VAL A 43 4.50 -8.67 2.26
N ILE A 44 4.25 -9.13 3.48
CA ILE A 44 2.90 -9.20 4.06
C ILE A 44 2.30 -7.81 4.18
N ILE A 45 3.05 -6.86 4.75
CA ILE A 45 2.61 -5.47 4.90
C ILE A 45 2.44 -4.83 3.51
N GLY A 46 3.39 -5.02 2.60
CA GLY A 46 3.32 -4.51 1.24
C GLY A 46 2.15 -5.08 0.44
N ALA A 47 1.82 -6.37 0.59
CA ALA A 47 0.67 -6.97 -0.06
C ALA A 47 -0.66 -6.50 0.56
N THR A 48 -0.70 -6.33 1.89
CA THR A 48 -1.90 -5.89 2.61
C THR A 48 -2.21 -4.41 2.37
N PHE A 49 -1.20 -3.55 2.39
CA PHE A 49 -1.37 -2.09 2.33
C PHE A 49 -0.95 -1.48 0.99
N GLY A 50 -0.04 -2.10 0.25
CA GLY A 50 0.51 -1.58 -1.00
C GLY A 50 -0.44 -1.70 -2.19
N ALA A 51 -1.43 -2.59 -2.15
CA ALA A 51 -2.49 -2.66 -3.16
C ALA A 51 -3.26 -1.33 -3.32
N ASN A 52 -3.25 -0.47 -2.29
CA ASN A 52 -4.00 0.79 -2.27
C ASN A 52 -3.13 2.03 -2.56
N SER A 53 -1.88 1.86 -2.96
CA SER A 53 -0.89 2.96 -3.02
C SER A 53 -0.97 3.87 -4.25
N GLY A 54 -1.88 3.60 -5.20
CA GLY A 54 -2.08 4.45 -6.39
C GLY A 54 -3.54 4.85 -6.65
N SER A 55 -4.49 3.97 -6.35
CA SER A 55 -5.90 4.21 -6.62
C SER A 55 -6.75 3.96 -5.38
N LEU A 56 -7.52 4.95 -4.96
CA LEU A 56 -8.47 4.81 -3.86
C LEU A 56 -9.68 3.99 -4.33
N PRO A 57 -10.02 2.85 -3.68
CA PRO A 57 -11.17 2.06 -4.07
C PRO A 57 -12.47 2.77 -3.68
N MET A 58 -13.26 3.17 -4.66
CA MET A 58 -14.51 3.93 -4.49
C MET A 58 -15.69 3.13 -5.03
N ALA A 59 -16.77 3.07 -4.26
CA ALA A 59 -18.03 2.53 -4.73
C ALA A 59 -18.78 3.60 -5.53
N VAL A 60 -19.40 3.20 -6.64
CA VAL A 60 -20.22 4.09 -7.47
C VAL A 60 -21.59 3.47 -7.69
N VAL A 61 -22.64 4.24 -7.40
CA VAL A 61 -24.03 3.86 -7.64
C VAL A 61 -24.58 4.86 -8.65
N VAL A 62 -25.05 4.36 -9.79
CA VAL A 62 -25.55 5.20 -10.89
C VAL A 62 -27.04 4.92 -11.08
N ALA A 63 -27.87 5.90 -10.77
CA ALA A 63 -29.31 5.87 -11.02
C ALA A 63 -29.71 6.65 -12.28
N ASP A 64 -28.73 7.17 -13.03
CA ASP A 64 -28.91 8.02 -14.20
C ASP A 64 -28.14 7.48 -15.40
N ASP A 65 -28.85 7.06 -16.46
CA ASP A 65 -28.26 6.50 -17.69
C ASP A 65 -27.83 7.58 -18.71
N SER A 66 -27.58 8.81 -18.24
CA SER A 66 -27.26 9.92 -19.12
C SER A 66 -25.81 9.86 -19.62
N PRO A 67 -25.52 10.44 -20.82
CA PRO A 67 -24.14 10.58 -21.30
C PRO A 67 -23.24 11.32 -20.31
N GLN A 68 -23.79 12.30 -19.59
CA GLN A 68 -23.07 13.11 -18.60
C GLN A 68 -22.62 12.27 -17.39
N ALA A 69 -23.48 11.34 -16.92
CA ALA A 69 -23.12 10.42 -15.85
C ALA A 69 -21.96 9.49 -16.27
N THR A 70 -21.95 9.05 -17.53
CA THR A 70 -20.88 8.20 -18.08
C THR A 70 -19.57 8.99 -18.24
N GLU A 71 -19.64 10.22 -18.77
CA GLU A 71 -18.47 11.09 -18.94
C GLU A 71 -17.80 11.44 -17.61
N LEU A 72 -18.58 11.68 -16.56
CA LEU A 72 -18.07 11.88 -15.21
C LEU A 72 -17.26 10.66 -14.72
N LEU A 73 -17.82 9.46 -14.87
CA LEU A 73 -17.14 8.21 -14.49
C LEU A 73 -15.82 8.02 -15.26
N ASP A 74 -15.84 8.24 -16.57
CA ASP A 74 -14.66 8.09 -17.42
C ASP A 74 -13.57 9.10 -17.04
N ALA A 75 -13.93 10.34 -16.71
CA ALA A 75 -13.00 11.36 -16.23
C ALA A 75 -12.38 10.99 -14.86
N LEU A 76 -13.17 10.41 -13.94
CA LEU A 76 -12.66 9.93 -12.65
C LEU A 76 -11.65 8.79 -12.83
N VAL A 77 -11.95 7.82 -13.70
CA VAL A 77 -11.05 6.69 -13.97
C VAL A 77 -9.79 7.16 -14.70
N ALA A 78 -9.91 8.08 -15.66
CA ALA A 78 -8.78 8.63 -16.41
C ALA A 78 -7.75 9.36 -15.53
N THR A 79 -8.18 9.90 -14.38
CA THR A 79 -7.29 10.56 -13.42
C THR A 79 -6.36 9.57 -12.71
N GLY A 80 -6.71 8.27 -12.66
CA GLY A 80 -5.90 7.20 -12.05
C GLY A 80 -5.86 7.20 -10.52
N SER A 81 -6.36 8.26 -9.87
CA SER A 81 -6.40 8.40 -8.41
C SER A 81 -7.44 7.51 -7.73
N VAL A 82 -8.40 6.97 -8.48
CA VAL A 82 -9.56 6.23 -7.95
C VAL A 82 -9.80 4.98 -8.79
N THR A 83 -10.01 3.85 -8.11
CA THR A 83 -10.54 2.63 -8.75
C THR A 83 -12.02 2.55 -8.46
N VAL A 84 -12.82 2.63 -9.51
CA VAL A 84 -14.29 2.63 -9.42
C VAL A 84 -14.81 1.20 -9.48
N GLU A 85 -15.67 0.83 -8.52
CA GLU A 85 -16.47 -0.39 -8.56
C GLU A 85 -17.95 -0.01 -8.55
N ARG A 86 -18.71 -0.54 -9.53
CA ARG A 86 -20.15 -0.28 -9.63
C ARG A 86 -20.93 -1.16 -8.66
N TYR A 87 -21.89 -0.55 -7.98
CA TYR A 87 -22.86 -1.20 -7.13
C TYR A 87 -24.26 -0.90 -7.66
N ASP A 88 -25.13 -1.90 -7.62
CA ASP A 88 -26.54 -1.74 -8.00
C ASP A 88 -27.34 -1.09 -6.86
N ASP A 89 -26.90 -1.26 -5.61
CA ASP A 89 -27.58 -0.82 -4.40
C ASP A 89 -26.68 0.05 -3.51
N LEU A 90 -27.28 1.12 -2.96
CA LEU A 90 -26.58 2.09 -2.14
C LEU A 90 -26.26 1.59 -0.72
N ASP A 91 -27.09 0.72 -0.16
CA ASP A 91 -26.87 0.15 1.17
C ASP A 91 -25.73 -0.87 1.14
N ASP A 92 -25.60 -1.65 0.06
CA ASP A 92 -24.44 -2.52 -0.17
C ASP A 92 -23.14 -1.70 -0.31
N ALA A 93 -23.16 -0.62 -1.11
CA ALA A 93 -22.02 0.29 -1.22
C ALA A 93 -21.63 0.92 0.14
N ARG A 94 -22.63 1.33 0.93
CA ARG A 94 -22.42 1.91 2.28
C ARG A 94 -21.87 0.88 3.26
N ARG A 95 -22.26 -0.39 3.16
CA ARG A 95 -21.73 -1.48 3.98
C ARG A 95 -20.22 -1.64 3.75
N ASP A 96 -19.78 -1.58 2.51
CA ASP A 96 -18.38 -1.77 2.15
C ASP A 96 -17.50 -0.55 2.49
N VAL A 97 -18.08 0.65 2.52
CA VAL A 97 -17.41 1.82 3.12
C VAL A 97 -17.26 1.66 4.64
N ARG A 98 -18.31 1.20 5.34
CA ARG A 98 -18.28 1.01 6.81
C ARG A 98 -17.27 -0.04 7.25
N THR A 99 -17.07 -1.09 6.45
CA THR A 99 -16.08 -2.14 6.74
C THR A 99 -14.66 -1.75 6.34
N GLY A 100 -14.48 -0.60 5.67
CA GLY A 100 -13.19 -0.10 5.19
C GLY A 100 -12.71 -0.75 3.89
N ALA A 101 -13.57 -1.52 3.21
CA ALA A 101 -13.26 -2.08 1.89
C ALA A 101 -13.26 -1.00 0.78
N LYS A 102 -14.04 0.07 0.97
CA LYS A 102 -14.11 1.25 0.10
C LYS A 102 -13.83 2.52 0.91
N VAL A 103 -13.23 3.53 0.28
CA VAL A 103 -12.95 4.81 0.96
C VAL A 103 -14.14 5.77 0.95
N GLY A 104 -15.12 5.53 0.08
CA GLY A 104 -16.31 6.36 -0.07
C GLY A 104 -17.27 5.81 -1.13
N VAL A 105 -18.46 6.40 -1.17
CA VAL A 105 -19.48 6.14 -2.19
C VAL A 105 -19.73 7.42 -2.98
N LEU A 106 -19.73 7.33 -4.31
CA LEU A 106 -20.26 8.34 -5.22
C LEU A 106 -21.64 7.88 -5.71
N GLU A 107 -22.66 8.65 -5.37
CA GLU A 107 -24.04 8.42 -5.82
C GLU A 107 -24.37 9.42 -6.93
N ILE A 108 -24.74 8.91 -8.10
CA ILE A 108 -25.25 9.72 -9.22
C ILE A 108 -26.77 9.54 -9.25
N PRO A 109 -27.55 10.50 -8.74
CA PRO A 109 -29.00 10.39 -8.68
C PRO A 109 -29.63 10.53 -10.08
N SER A 110 -30.80 9.95 -10.26
CA SER A 110 -31.60 10.12 -11.49
C SER A 110 -31.83 11.60 -11.80
N GLY A 111 -31.66 12.00 -13.06
CA GLY A 111 -31.83 13.39 -13.50
C GLY A 111 -30.57 14.24 -13.39
N PHE A 112 -29.43 13.65 -13.00
CA PHE A 112 -28.13 14.32 -12.99
C PHE A 112 -27.79 14.93 -14.37
N GLY A 113 -27.99 14.18 -15.45
CA GLY A 113 -27.78 14.68 -16.80
C GLY A 113 -28.68 15.86 -17.18
N ALA A 114 -29.95 15.84 -16.78
CA ALA A 114 -30.93 16.89 -17.09
C ALA A 114 -30.58 18.23 -16.43
N VAL A 115 -30.15 18.19 -15.16
CA VAL A 115 -29.69 19.39 -14.43
C VAL A 115 -28.45 20.01 -15.09
N LEU A 116 -27.58 19.19 -15.67
CA LEU A 116 -26.36 19.64 -16.33
C LEU A 116 -26.59 20.10 -17.78
N SER A 117 -27.58 19.54 -18.49
CA SER A 117 -27.96 20.00 -19.83
C SER A 117 -28.80 21.28 -19.81
N GLY A 118 -29.39 21.64 -18.66
CA GLY A 118 -30.13 22.89 -18.47
C GLY A 118 -31.56 22.85 -19.00
N ASP A 119 -32.16 21.65 -19.08
CA ASP A 119 -33.57 21.43 -19.46
C ASP A 119 -34.51 21.37 -18.25
#